data_AF-A0A839EXE0-F1
#
_entry.id   AF-A0A839EXE0-F1
#
_cell.length_a   1.000
_cell.length_b   1.000
_cell.length_c   1.000
_cell.angle_alpha   90.00
_cell.angle_beta   90.00
_cell.angle_gamma   90.00
#
_symmetry.space_group_name_H-M   'P 1'
#
loop_
_entity.id
_entity.type
_entity.pdbx_description
1 polymer ?
#
loop_
_entity_poly.entity_id
_entity_poly.type
_entity_poly.pdbx_seq_one_letter_code
_entity_poly.pdbx_strand_id
1 'polypeptide(L)'
;MAAVLAGLLATSSASAAVFCVDSEASAQAALDTARTNGQADYIKFESGVYALASGLDYATGQAGSDHKALILSGGFNAGCSVRTGSTFLDGQEQVQPLRFSFTGADVVFVDHLTLFRGMTEAGSHYGGNMQVYLYDQAGGAKLTIDSVRFLYGNAETNTGGLYVTGWGTVVVTNSLFAGNTAGQTPAGSINLTGPLHFTNNTVTGNTANAADARPIFYAYAHGSSHFWFSDNIFWGNDNASSDLYLYDEGTYDLVSNDIGSYSPVPLGAASGGNVSVDPQFAGCGFLCFDKPLKRSSPLVDAGNDMPPGGLTATDALGVPRVIGMHVDMGAYELDRLFADGFDPSIFD
;
A
#
# COMPACT_ATOMS: atom_id res chain seq x y z
N MET A 1 50.16 40.24 -6.82
CA MET A 1 49.48 39.53 -5.71
C MET A 1 47.99 39.56 -6.00
N ALA A 2 47.44 38.45 -6.48
CA ALA A 2 46.00 38.30 -6.68
C ALA A 2 45.48 37.37 -5.56
N ALA A 3 44.65 37.92 -4.67
CA ALA A 3 44.01 37.15 -3.62
C ALA A 3 42.75 36.50 -4.20
N VAL A 4 42.75 35.17 -4.30
CA VAL A 4 41.56 34.39 -4.62
C VAL A 4 40.77 34.20 -3.33
N LEU A 5 39.61 34.84 -3.25
CA LEU A 5 38.66 34.71 -2.16
C LEU A 5 37.84 33.44 -2.39
N ALA A 6 38.21 32.34 -1.74
CA ALA A 6 37.42 31.12 -1.74
C ALA A 6 36.21 31.30 -0.82
N GLY A 7 35.03 31.51 -1.41
CA GLY A 7 33.75 31.52 -0.68
C GLY A 7 33.40 30.09 -0.26
N LEU A 8 33.43 29.82 1.04
CA LEU A 8 32.81 28.62 1.62
C LEU A 8 31.30 28.69 1.36
N LEU A 9 30.81 27.86 0.44
CA LEU A 9 29.39 27.52 0.35
C LEU A 9 29.06 26.68 1.59
N ALA A 10 28.45 27.30 2.59
CA ALA A 10 27.81 26.58 3.67
C ALA A 10 26.61 25.82 3.08
N THR A 11 26.78 24.51 2.85
CA THR A 11 25.66 23.64 2.53
C THR A 11 24.81 23.51 3.78
N SER A 12 23.73 24.29 3.86
CA SER A 12 22.69 24.08 4.86
C SER A 12 22.18 22.65 4.71
N SER A 13 22.35 21.83 5.73
CA SER A 13 21.69 20.54 5.83
C SER A 13 20.19 20.80 5.72
N ALA A 14 19.57 20.42 4.60
CA ALA A 14 18.13 20.52 4.44
C ALA A 14 17.49 19.54 5.42
N SER A 15 17.01 20.03 6.55
CA SER A 15 16.16 19.25 7.45
C SER A 15 14.80 19.12 6.78
N ALA A 16 14.20 17.93 6.86
CA ALA A 16 12.80 17.77 6.52
C ALA A 16 11.94 18.56 7.52
N ALA A 17 10.86 19.20 7.06
CA ALA A 17 9.83 19.72 7.92
C ALA A 17 9.05 18.54 8.52
N VAL A 18 8.75 18.59 9.82
CA VAL A 18 8.04 17.52 10.51
C VAL A 18 6.74 18.09 11.06
N PHE A 19 5.62 17.46 10.71
CA PHE A 19 4.29 17.82 11.16
C PHE A 19 3.75 16.69 12.02
N CYS A 20 3.20 17.03 13.18
CA CYS A 20 2.39 16.12 13.98
C CYS A 20 0.94 16.56 13.83
N VAL A 21 0.08 15.67 13.36
CA VAL A 21 -1.32 15.99 13.03
C VAL A 21 -2.25 15.07 13.79
N ASP A 22 -3.34 15.62 14.31
CA ASP A 22 -4.31 14.95 15.19
C ASP A 22 -5.76 15.02 14.66
N SER A 23 -5.94 15.64 13.49
CA SER A 23 -7.23 15.94 12.89
C SER A 23 -7.15 16.05 11.37
N GLU A 24 -8.27 15.88 10.65
CA GLU A 24 -8.33 16.05 9.19
C GLU A 24 -7.84 17.44 8.77
N ALA A 25 -8.26 18.49 9.49
CA ALA A 25 -7.88 19.87 9.17
C ALA A 25 -6.37 20.12 9.33
N SER A 26 -5.74 19.60 10.40
CA SER A 26 -4.29 19.75 10.58
C SER A 26 -3.50 18.91 9.57
N ALA A 27 -3.99 17.72 9.20
CA ALA A 27 -3.41 16.88 8.16
C ALA A 27 -3.46 17.59 6.79
N GLN A 28 -4.60 18.13 6.38
CA GLN A 28 -4.71 18.85 5.11
C GLN A 28 -3.83 20.11 5.10
N ALA A 29 -3.78 20.89 6.19
CA ALA A 29 -2.91 22.06 6.27
C ALA A 29 -1.41 21.69 6.16
N ALA A 30 -1.01 20.54 6.70
CA ALA A 30 0.34 20.02 6.55
C ALA A 30 0.64 19.61 5.10
N LEU A 31 -0.30 18.96 4.40
CA LEU A 31 -0.18 18.63 2.97
C LEU A 31 -0.06 19.90 2.10
N ASP A 32 -0.88 20.92 2.38
CA ASP A 32 -0.85 22.20 1.68
C ASP A 32 0.50 22.91 1.86
N THR A 33 1.09 22.81 3.06
CA THR A 33 2.42 23.35 3.39
C THR A 33 3.52 22.57 2.66
N ALA A 34 3.47 21.24 2.72
CA ALA A 34 4.43 20.34 2.10
C ALA A 34 4.54 20.53 0.58
N ARG A 35 3.48 21.03 -0.06
CA ARG A 35 3.50 21.31 -1.49
C ARG A 35 4.45 22.46 -1.87
N THR A 36 4.74 23.40 -0.95
CA THR A 36 5.31 24.71 -1.33
C THR A 36 6.44 25.23 -0.43
N ASN A 37 6.80 24.53 0.64
CA ASN A 37 7.76 25.04 1.63
C ASN A 37 9.24 24.87 1.21
N GLY A 38 9.50 24.18 0.11
CA GLY A 38 10.83 23.94 -0.45
C GLY A 38 11.64 22.87 0.29
N GLN A 39 11.02 22.08 1.17
CA GLN A 39 11.66 21.08 2.03
C GLN A 39 11.05 19.70 1.76
N ALA A 40 11.76 18.63 2.14
CA ALA A 40 11.08 17.34 2.29
C ALA A 40 10.17 17.40 3.53
N ASP A 41 9.08 16.66 3.53
CA ASP A 41 8.06 16.74 4.56
C ASP A 41 7.76 15.37 5.16
N TYR A 42 7.69 15.33 6.49
CA TYR A 42 7.27 14.16 7.23
C TYR A 42 6.02 14.51 8.05
N ILE A 43 4.87 14.06 7.58
CA ILE A 43 3.58 14.20 8.26
C ILE A 43 3.31 12.91 9.05
N LYS A 44 3.35 13.04 10.37
CA LYS A 44 3.09 11.99 11.34
C LYS A 44 1.68 12.15 11.89
N PHE A 45 0.87 11.12 11.71
CA PHE A 45 -0.48 11.08 12.24
C PHE A 45 -0.47 10.44 13.63
N GLU A 46 -1.09 11.12 14.58
CA GLU A 46 -1.40 10.52 15.88
C GLU A 46 -2.32 9.29 15.70
N SER A 47 -2.18 8.33 16.61
CA SER A 47 -2.99 7.12 16.65
C SER A 47 -4.43 7.48 17.02
N GLY A 48 -5.39 6.86 16.36
CA GLY A 48 -6.81 7.18 16.54
C GLY A 48 -7.59 7.09 15.24
N VAL A 49 -8.83 7.54 15.29
CA VAL A 49 -9.74 7.57 14.14
C VAL A 49 -9.95 9.00 13.69
N TYR A 50 -9.61 9.27 12.44
CA TYR A 50 -9.86 10.53 11.74
C TYR A 50 -11.13 10.30 10.93
N ALA A 51 -12.27 10.74 11.47
CA ALA A 51 -13.54 10.71 10.75
C ALA A 51 -13.54 11.81 9.69
N LEU A 52 -13.30 11.43 8.43
CA LEU A 52 -13.09 12.36 7.34
C LEU A 52 -14.42 12.88 6.81
N ALA A 53 -14.49 14.20 6.62
CA ALA A 53 -15.62 14.88 6.01
C ALA A 53 -15.39 15.21 4.53
N SER A 54 -14.13 15.30 4.11
CA SER A 54 -13.74 15.67 2.73
C SER A 54 -12.64 14.77 2.14
N GLY A 55 -11.94 14.01 2.98
CA GLY A 55 -10.76 13.28 2.56
C GLY A 55 -9.53 14.19 2.49
N LEU A 56 -8.36 13.58 2.35
CA LEU A 56 -7.09 14.28 2.22
C LEU A 56 -6.64 14.32 0.76
N ASP A 57 -6.21 15.49 0.29
CA ASP A 57 -5.78 15.71 -1.09
C ASP A 57 -4.37 16.31 -1.14
N TYR A 58 -3.52 15.76 -2.00
CA TYR A 58 -2.23 16.33 -2.33
C TYR A 58 -1.99 16.29 -3.84
N ALA A 59 -1.93 17.48 -4.43
CA ALA A 59 -1.75 17.67 -5.86
C ALA A 59 -0.63 18.67 -6.17
N THR A 60 0.28 18.30 -7.08
CA THR A 60 1.46 19.10 -7.42
C THR A 60 1.34 19.84 -8.75
N GLY A 61 0.17 19.80 -9.38
CA GLY A 61 -0.15 20.53 -10.62
C GLY A 61 -0.29 22.06 -10.47
N GLN A 62 -0.20 22.57 -9.25
CA GLN A 62 -0.32 24.00 -8.98
C GLN A 62 1.02 24.71 -9.18
N ALA A 63 0.98 25.97 -9.63
CA ALA A 63 2.16 26.80 -9.78
C ALA A 63 2.91 26.94 -8.44
N GLY A 64 4.23 26.75 -8.46
CA GLY A 64 5.08 26.84 -7.27
C GLY A 64 5.14 25.57 -6.42
N SER A 65 4.63 24.43 -6.90
CA SER A 65 4.87 23.14 -6.24
C SER A 65 6.36 22.79 -6.28
N ASP A 66 6.91 22.33 -5.16
CA ASP A 66 8.36 22.12 -5.00
C ASP A 66 8.84 20.70 -5.33
N HIS A 67 7.91 19.75 -5.47
CA HIS A 67 8.14 18.33 -5.79
C HIS A 67 9.14 17.66 -4.84
N LYS A 68 9.19 18.10 -3.59
CA LYS A 68 10.03 17.47 -2.56
C LYS A 68 9.40 16.19 -2.04
N ALA A 69 10.21 15.40 -1.34
CA ALA A 69 9.76 14.12 -0.82
C ALA A 69 8.71 14.32 0.28
N LEU A 70 7.60 13.61 0.19
CA LEU A 70 6.53 13.60 1.18
C LEU A 70 6.42 12.22 1.83
N ILE A 71 6.39 12.17 3.15
CA ILE A 71 6.20 10.94 3.93
C ILE A 71 4.95 11.11 4.80
N LEU A 72 3.98 10.22 4.64
CA LEU A 72 2.79 10.13 5.48
C LEU A 72 2.87 8.86 6.33
N SER A 73 2.86 8.99 7.65
CA SER A 73 3.03 7.84 8.54
C SER A 73 2.03 7.83 9.69
N GLY A 74 1.35 6.71 9.92
CA GLY A 74 0.35 6.55 10.98
C GLY A 74 0.90 6.20 12.35
N GLY A 75 0.03 6.03 13.35
CA GLY A 75 0.28 5.24 14.56
C GLY A 75 1.07 5.90 15.68
N PHE A 76 1.26 7.21 15.66
CA PHE A 76 2.09 7.88 16.66
C PHE A 76 1.33 8.23 17.96
N ASN A 77 2.04 8.32 19.08
CA ASN A 77 1.46 8.92 20.29
C ASN A 77 1.21 10.43 20.13
N ALA A 78 0.50 11.03 21.10
CA ALA A 78 0.34 12.47 21.20
C ALA A 78 1.72 13.17 21.13
N GLY A 79 1.87 14.14 20.22
CA GLY A 79 3.14 14.84 19.97
C GLY A 79 4.16 14.07 19.10
N CYS A 80 3.76 12.95 18.50
CA CYS A 80 4.49 12.25 17.44
C CYS A 80 5.93 11.83 17.73
N SER A 81 6.19 11.45 18.98
CA SER A 81 7.52 11.06 19.46
C SER A 81 7.83 9.57 19.23
N VAL A 82 6.83 8.70 19.26
CA VAL A 82 6.99 7.25 19.12
C VAL A 82 5.71 6.62 18.54
N ARG A 83 5.88 5.56 17.73
CA ARG A 83 4.77 4.74 17.22
C ARG A 83 4.24 3.84 18.35
N THR A 84 2.95 3.96 18.67
CA THR A 84 2.32 3.24 19.80
C THR A 84 0.96 2.64 19.48
N GLY A 85 0.40 2.92 18.30
CA GLY A 85 -0.91 2.41 17.91
C GLY A 85 -1.14 2.47 16.41
N SER A 86 -2.41 2.54 16.02
CA SER A 86 -2.84 2.58 14.62
C SER A 86 -3.58 3.89 14.32
N THR A 87 -3.43 4.39 13.10
CA THR A 87 -4.21 5.54 12.59
C THR A 87 -5.19 5.04 11.55
N PHE A 88 -6.47 5.38 11.73
CA PHE A 88 -7.53 5.14 10.78
C PHE A 88 -7.93 6.45 10.11
N LEU A 89 -7.75 6.51 8.80
CA LEU A 89 -8.34 7.53 7.94
C LEU A 89 -9.68 6.97 7.47
N ASP A 90 -10.75 7.35 8.18
CA ASP A 90 -12.08 6.76 8.04
C ASP A 90 -12.94 7.63 7.12
N GLY A 91 -13.22 7.13 5.92
CA GLY A 91 -14.05 7.78 4.92
C GLY A 91 -15.55 7.74 5.24
N GLN A 92 -15.95 7.01 6.30
CA GLN A 92 -17.33 6.90 6.79
C GLN A 92 -18.35 6.42 5.74
N GLU A 93 -17.89 5.70 4.72
CA GLU A 93 -18.67 5.33 3.52
C GLU A 93 -19.25 6.54 2.80
N GLN A 94 -18.60 7.70 2.88
CA GLN A 94 -19.05 8.96 2.26
C GLN A 94 -17.98 9.60 1.38
N VAL A 95 -16.72 9.52 1.80
CA VAL A 95 -15.61 10.18 1.10
C VAL A 95 -14.45 9.23 0.88
N GLN A 96 -13.62 9.57 -0.11
CA GLN A 96 -12.37 8.90 -0.38
C GLN A 96 -11.28 9.42 0.58
N PRO A 97 -10.67 8.56 1.42
CA PRO A 97 -9.71 8.99 2.43
C PRO A 97 -8.48 9.73 1.91
N LEU A 98 -7.89 9.29 0.80
CA LEU A 98 -6.62 9.83 0.32
C LEU A 98 -6.54 9.94 -1.20
N ARG A 99 -6.17 11.13 -1.68
CA ARG A 99 -6.04 11.47 -3.10
C ARG A 99 -4.69 12.08 -3.40
N PHE A 100 -4.06 11.59 -4.47
CA PHE A 100 -2.80 12.09 -4.98
C PHE A 100 -2.86 12.41 -6.48
N SER A 101 -2.24 13.52 -6.86
CA SER A 101 -2.09 13.95 -8.25
C SER A 101 -0.69 14.52 -8.47
N PHE A 102 0.20 13.71 -9.05
CA PHE A 102 1.60 14.04 -9.27
C PHE A 102 1.79 14.53 -10.70
N THR A 103 2.30 15.74 -10.87
CA THR A 103 2.56 16.32 -12.21
C THR A 103 4.04 16.51 -12.50
N GLY A 104 4.92 16.07 -11.60
CA GLY A 104 6.36 16.09 -11.77
C GLY A 104 7.03 14.83 -11.23
N ALA A 105 8.34 14.94 -10.96
CA ALA A 105 9.12 13.88 -10.34
C ALA A 105 8.86 13.79 -8.81
N ASP A 106 7.60 13.66 -8.44
CA ASP A 106 7.14 13.60 -7.07
C ASP A 106 7.57 12.29 -6.41
N VAL A 107 8.01 12.35 -5.15
CA VAL A 107 8.42 11.17 -4.38
C VAL A 107 7.59 11.09 -3.10
N VAL A 108 6.66 10.14 -3.05
CA VAL A 108 5.72 10.01 -1.92
C VAL A 108 5.84 8.63 -1.28
N PHE A 109 5.91 8.63 0.05
CA PHE A 109 5.87 7.44 0.89
C PHE A 109 4.63 7.49 1.78
N VAL A 110 3.89 6.39 1.83
CA VAL A 110 2.73 6.21 2.71
C VAL A 110 2.96 4.96 3.53
N ASP A 111 3.00 5.09 4.86
CA ASP A 111 3.27 3.96 5.74
C ASP A 111 2.37 3.88 6.98
N HIS A 112 2.05 2.66 7.39
CA HIS A 112 1.33 2.36 8.65
C HIS A 112 0.02 3.13 8.85
N LEU A 113 -0.64 3.54 7.76
CA LEU A 113 -2.00 4.08 7.78
C LEU A 113 -3.01 2.98 7.51
N THR A 114 -4.19 3.11 8.10
CA THR A 114 -5.37 2.31 7.74
C THR A 114 -6.35 3.22 7.00
N LEU A 115 -6.56 2.97 5.72
CA LEU A 115 -7.57 3.63 4.90
C LEU A 115 -8.83 2.79 5.00
N PHE A 116 -9.86 3.35 5.64
CA PHE A 116 -11.00 2.59 6.15
C PHE A 116 -12.30 3.18 5.62
N ARG A 117 -13.20 2.30 5.16
CA ARG A 117 -14.57 2.67 4.73
C ARG A 117 -14.59 3.86 3.77
N GLY A 118 -13.64 3.90 2.85
CA GLY A 118 -13.62 4.92 1.82
C GLY A 118 -14.72 4.67 0.79
N MET A 119 -15.30 5.75 0.25
CA MET A 119 -16.28 5.67 -0.82
C MET A 119 -15.99 6.71 -1.90
N THR A 120 -16.07 6.30 -3.16
CA THR A 120 -16.09 7.24 -4.29
C THR A 120 -17.52 7.72 -4.57
N GLU A 121 -17.66 8.97 -5.00
CA GLU A 121 -18.96 9.49 -5.46
C GLU A 121 -19.60 8.59 -6.53
N ALA A 122 -20.94 8.52 -6.52
CA ALA A 122 -21.71 7.72 -7.45
C ALA A 122 -21.37 8.04 -8.92
N GLY A 123 -21.16 7.00 -9.74
CA GLY A 123 -20.75 7.14 -11.14
C GLY A 123 -19.28 7.53 -11.37
N SER A 124 -18.48 7.64 -10.31
CA SER A 124 -17.04 7.85 -10.42
C SER A 124 -16.27 6.57 -10.79
N HIS A 125 -15.09 6.73 -11.40
CA HIS A 125 -14.22 5.64 -11.85
C HIS A 125 -12.96 5.50 -10.97
N TYR A 126 -13.02 5.93 -9.71
CA TYR A 126 -11.85 6.05 -8.84
C TYR A 126 -11.76 4.92 -7.79
N GLY A 127 -10.75 4.97 -6.91
CA GLY A 127 -10.55 4.00 -5.82
C GLY A 127 -11.26 4.42 -4.51
N GLY A 128 -12.09 3.58 -3.89
CA GLY A 128 -12.81 3.93 -2.65
C GLY A 128 -11.90 4.44 -1.52
N ASN A 129 -10.80 3.75 -1.25
CA ASN A 129 -9.86 4.11 -0.18
C ASN A 129 -8.76 5.08 -0.62
N MET A 130 -8.15 4.83 -1.78
CA MET A 130 -7.03 5.65 -2.26
C MET A 130 -7.01 5.76 -3.77
N GLN A 131 -6.67 6.96 -4.23
CA GLN A 131 -6.43 7.23 -5.64
C GLN A 131 -5.13 7.98 -5.85
N VAL A 132 -4.41 7.57 -6.90
CA VAL A 132 -3.17 8.19 -7.33
C VAL A 132 -3.16 8.37 -8.84
N TYR A 133 -2.91 9.60 -9.27
CA TYR A 133 -2.55 9.93 -10.64
C TYR A 133 -1.09 10.33 -10.75
N LEU A 134 -0.37 9.66 -11.66
CA LEU A 134 1.02 9.97 -12.00
C LEU A 134 1.06 10.60 -13.40
N TYR A 135 0.83 11.91 -13.50
CA TYR A 135 0.69 12.62 -14.79
C TYR A 135 2.04 12.95 -15.46
N ASP A 136 3.17 12.81 -14.77
CA ASP A 136 4.49 13.08 -15.34
C ASP A 136 4.90 12.00 -16.35
N GLN A 137 4.64 12.25 -17.64
CA GLN A 137 5.00 11.34 -18.73
C GLN A 137 6.50 11.07 -18.86
N ALA A 138 7.37 11.87 -18.21
CA ALA A 138 8.79 11.56 -18.12
C ALA A 138 9.06 10.35 -17.21
N GLY A 139 8.08 9.90 -16.42
CA GLY A 139 8.17 8.75 -15.54
C GLY A 139 8.99 9.01 -14.28
N GLY A 140 9.18 10.27 -13.88
CA GLY A 140 9.99 10.64 -12.72
C GLY A 140 9.28 10.40 -11.38
N ALA A 141 7.96 10.26 -11.38
CA ALA A 141 7.18 10.08 -10.17
C ALA A 141 7.44 8.71 -9.50
N LYS A 142 7.52 8.69 -8.17
CA LYS A 142 7.69 7.49 -7.36
C LYS A 142 6.72 7.47 -6.19
N LEU A 143 5.93 6.40 -6.11
CA LEU A 143 5.06 6.11 -4.98
C LEU A 143 5.54 4.85 -4.26
N THR A 144 5.67 4.92 -2.94
CA THR A 144 5.93 3.77 -2.07
C THR A 144 4.82 3.66 -1.03
N ILE A 145 4.19 2.50 -0.94
CA ILE A 145 3.15 2.15 0.03
C ILE A 145 3.70 0.98 0.84
N ASP A 146 3.85 1.15 2.15
CA ASP A 146 4.36 0.10 3.03
C ASP A 146 3.49 -0.06 4.28
N SER A 147 3.13 -1.30 4.63
CA SER A 147 2.39 -1.57 5.86
C SER A 147 1.05 -0.83 5.95
N VAL A 148 0.42 -0.54 4.80
CA VAL A 148 -0.87 0.15 4.70
C VAL A 148 -2.00 -0.87 4.63
N ARG A 149 -3.11 -0.55 5.29
CA ARG A 149 -4.33 -1.37 5.30
C ARG A 149 -5.43 -0.68 4.52
N PHE A 150 -5.85 -1.26 3.40
CA PHE A 150 -6.99 -0.84 2.58
C PHE A 150 -8.19 -1.70 2.95
N LEU A 151 -9.05 -1.16 3.82
CA LEU A 151 -10.11 -1.92 4.48
C LEU A 151 -11.48 -1.37 4.12
N TYR A 152 -12.38 -2.26 3.69
CA TYR A 152 -13.80 -1.95 3.46
C TYR A 152 -14.03 -0.73 2.54
N GLY A 153 -13.14 -0.50 1.59
CA GLY A 153 -13.35 0.50 0.55
C GLY A 153 -14.47 0.08 -0.39
N ASN A 154 -15.33 1.01 -0.75
CA ASN A 154 -16.50 0.79 -1.58
C ASN A 154 -16.46 1.68 -2.82
N ALA A 155 -16.75 1.11 -4.00
CA ALA A 155 -17.03 1.86 -5.21
C ALA A 155 -18.14 1.20 -6.02
N GLU A 156 -19.13 1.97 -6.45
CA GLU A 156 -20.24 1.44 -7.26
C GLU A 156 -19.75 0.81 -8.57
N THR A 157 -18.79 1.46 -9.23
CA THR A 157 -18.38 1.06 -10.59
C THR A 157 -16.99 0.43 -10.61
N ASN A 158 -15.96 1.10 -10.07
CA ASN A 158 -14.58 0.74 -10.37
C ASN A 158 -13.86 0.01 -9.22
N THR A 159 -13.08 0.73 -8.41
CA THR A 159 -12.10 0.13 -7.51
C THR A 159 -12.43 0.46 -6.05
N GLY A 160 -12.41 -0.51 -5.15
CA GLY A 160 -12.73 -0.28 -3.73
C GLY A 160 -11.51 0.16 -2.92
N GLY A 161 -10.38 -0.53 -3.07
CA GLY A 161 -9.15 -0.26 -2.36
C GLY A 161 -8.30 0.83 -3.04
N LEU A 162 -7.28 0.41 -3.78
CA LEU A 162 -6.26 1.28 -4.36
C LEU A 162 -6.40 1.42 -5.87
N TYR A 163 -6.57 2.65 -6.34
CA TYR A 163 -6.50 2.99 -7.76
C TYR A 163 -5.23 3.78 -8.06
N VAL A 164 -4.42 3.30 -9.01
CA VAL A 164 -3.22 4.00 -9.49
C VAL A 164 -3.20 4.00 -11.01
N THR A 165 -2.93 5.16 -11.61
CA THR A 165 -2.71 5.25 -13.06
C THR A 165 -1.65 6.29 -13.44
N GLY A 166 -0.91 6.03 -14.52
CA GLY A 166 -0.03 7.02 -15.15
C GLY A 166 1.40 6.52 -15.39
N TRP A 167 2.38 7.41 -15.25
CA TRP A 167 3.79 7.17 -15.56
C TRP A 167 4.66 7.30 -14.31
N GLY A 168 5.42 6.26 -13.99
CA GLY A 168 6.32 6.28 -12.84
C GLY A 168 6.58 4.92 -12.23
N THR A 169 7.21 4.93 -11.07
CA THR A 169 7.53 3.73 -10.29
C THR A 169 6.58 3.60 -9.10
N VAL A 170 6.02 2.41 -8.91
CA VAL A 170 5.18 2.09 -7.75
C VAL A 170 5.77 0.91 -7.00
N VAL A 171 5.85 1.04 -5.68
CA VAL A 171 6.26 -0.03 -4.76
C VAL A 171 5.16 -0.19 -3.73
N VAL A 172 4.65 -1.41 -3.57
CA VAL A 172 3.65 -1.75 -2.56
C VAL A 172 4.16 -2.96 -1.78
N THR A 173 4.41 -2.77 -0.49
CA THR A 173 4.95 -3.79 0.41
C THR A 173 4.12 -3.95 1.67
N ASN A 174 4.12 -5.16 2.23
CA ASN A 174 3.54 -5.45 3.55
C ASN A 174 2.09 -4.96 3.72
N SER A 175 1.33 -4.82 2.65
CA SER A 175 0.03 -4.13 2.70
C SER A 175 -1.11 -5.14 2.65
N LEU A 176 -2.20 -4.79 3.34
CA LEU A 176 -3.41 -5.61 3.42
C LEU A 176 -4.53 -4.94 2.61
N PHE A 177 -5.14 -5.70 1.71
CA PHE A 177 -6.35 -5.32 0.98
C PHE A 177 -7.45 -6.30 1.37
N ALA A 178 -8.39 -5.86 2.23
CA ALA A 178 -9.40 -6.75 2.77
C ALA A 178 -10.78 -6.11 2.93
N GLY A 179 -11.83 -6.91 2.65
CA GLY A 179 -13.21 -6.48 2.81
C GLY A 179 -13.66 -5.41 1.81
N ASN A 180 -12.85 -5.08 0.82
CA ASN A 180 -13.21 -4.07 -0.18
C ASN A 180 -14.29 -4.62 -1.10
N THR A 181 -15.22 -3.78 -1.51
CA THR A 181 -16.34 -4.14 -2.40
C THR A 181 -16.40 -3.17 -3.56
N ALA A 182 -16.49 -3.66 -4.80
CA ALA A 182 -16.66 -2.77 -5.94
C ALA A 182 -17.29 -3.42 -7.17
N GLY A 183 -17.75 -2.60 -8.11
CA GLY A 183 -18.29 -3.03 -9.39
C GLY A 183 -17.31 -3.86 -10.22
N GLN A 184 -16.02 -3.51 -10.24
CA GLN A 184 -15.05 -4.20 -11.08
C GLN A 184 -13.86 -4.73 -10.32
N THR A 185 -13.10 -3.88 -9.62
CA THR A 185 -11.79 -4.22 -9.05
C THR A 185 -11.73 -3.90 -7.56
N PRO A 186 -12.43 -4.67 -6.71
CA PRO A 186 -12.58 -4.38 -5.29
C PRO A 186 -11.26 -4.09 -4.57
N ALA A 187 -10.22 -4.89 -4.77
CA ALA A 187 -8.95 -4.72 -4.05
C ALA A 187 -8.09 -3.59 -4.63
N GLY A 188 -7.90 -3.60 -5.95
CA GLY A 188 -7.04 -2.61 -6.58
C GLY A 188 -7.03 -2.64 -8.10
N SER A 189 -6.68 -1.51 -8.69
CA SER A 189 -6.47 -1.32 -10.12
C SER A 189 -5.23 -0.47 -10.34
N ILE A 190 -4.17 -1.09 -10.88
CA ILE A 190 -2.88 -0.45 -11.14
C ILE A 190 -2.60 -0.48 -12.64
N ASN A 191 -2.56 0.70 -13.26
CA ASN A 191 -2.40 0.91 -14.71
C ASN A 191 -1.19 1.81 -14.96
N LEU A 192 -0.03 1.25 -15.24
CA LEU A 192 1.22 2.03 -15.24
C LEU A 192 2.02 1.87 -16.53
N THR A 193 2.59 2.99 -16.95
CA THR A 193 3.80 3.02 -17.77
C THR A 193 5.00 3.21 -16.84
N GLY A 194 5.69 2.12 -16.52
CA GLY A 194 6.80 2.10 -15.58
C GLY A 194 6.77 0.85 -14.69
N PRO A 195 7.75 0.68 -13.79
CA PRO A 195 7.87 -0.52 -12.98
C PRO A 195 6.91 -0.55 -11.78
N LEU A 196 6.40 -1.75 -11.47
CA LEU A 196 5.67 -2.05 -10.23
C LEU A 196 6.41 -3.15 -9.45
N HIS A 197 6.67 -2.92 -8.17
CA HIS A 197 7.06 -3.96 -7.22
C HIS A 197 5.93 -4.16 -6.22
N PHE A 198 5.22 -5.29 -6.32
CA PHE A 198 4.12 -5.65 -5.43
C PHE A 198 4.57 -6.88 -4.63
N THR A 199 5.07 -6.65 -3.42
CA THR A 199 5.84 -7.66 -2.68
C THR A 199 5.29 -7.85 -1.27
N ASN A 200 5.14 -9.10 -0.80
CA ASN A 200 4.66 -9.40 0.57
C ASN A 200 3.33 -8.72 0.91
N ASN A 201 2.34 -8.76 0.03
CA ASN A 201 1.00 -8.21 0.31
C ASN A 201 -0.03 -9.31 0.50
N THR A 202 -1.12 -9.00 1.20
CA THR A 202 -2.27 -9.90 1.34
C THR A 202 -3.51 -9.26 0.76
N VAL A 203 -4.14 -9.91 -0.20
CA VAL A 203 -5.37 -9.52 -0.88
C VAL A 203 -6.41 -10.62 -0.65
N THR A 204 -7.36 -10.38 0.25
CA THR A 204 -8.30 -11.42 0.70
C THR A 204 -9.65 -10.88 1.14
N GLY A 205 -10.72 -11.66 0.99
CA GLY A 205 -12.05 -11.30 1.44
C GLY A 205 -12.60 -10.04 0.75
N ASN A 206 -12.19 -9.77 -0.49
CA ASN A 206 -12.74 -8.70 -1.29
C ASN A 206 -13.85 -9.25 -2.20
N THR A 207 -14.84 -8.44 -2.54
CA THR A 207 -16.05 -8.91 -3.24
C THR A 207 -16.39 -8.02 -4.44
N ALA A 208 -16.47 -8.60 -5.63
CA ALA A 208 -17.02 -7.89 -6.78
C ALA A 208 -18.55 -7.88 -6.71
N ASN A 209 -19.21 -6.74 -6.93
CA ASN A 209 -20.68 -6.63 -6.86
C ASN A 209 -21.36 -6.48 -8.23
N ALA A 210 -20.63 -6.67 -9.34
CA ALA A 210 -21.21 -6.74 -10.67
C ALA A 210 -22.02 -8.03 -10.88
N ALA A 211 -22.98 -7.94 -11.82
CA ALA A 211 -23.82 -9.06 -12.24
C ALA A 211 -23.00 -10.21 -12.85
N ASP A 212 -21.88 -9.89 -13.49
CA ASP A 212 -20.90 -10.85 -13.99
C ASP A 212 -19.66 -10.84 -13.09
N ALA A 213 -18.98 -11.97 -13.01
CA ALA A 213 -17.73 -12.09 -12.27
C ALA A 213 -16.67 -11.13 -12.83
N ARG A 214 -15.95 -10.42 -11.94
CA ARG A 214 -14.94 -9.41 -12.29
C ARG A 214 -13.62 -9.69 -11.55
N PRO A 215 -12.49 -9.18 -12.04
CA PRO A 215 -11.21 -9.43 -11.40
C PRO A 215 -11.07 -8.66 -10.08
N ILE A 216 -10.53 -9.28 -9.04
CA ILE A 216 -10.42 -8.64 -7.71
C ILE A 216 -9.34 -7.58 -7.71
N PHE A 217 -8.19 -7.94 -8.26
CA PHE A 217 -7.06 -7.04 -8.47
C PHE A 217 -6.75 -7.00 -9.96
N TYR A 218 -6.65 -5.79 -10.52
CA TYR A 218 -6.34 -5.57 -11.93
C TYR A 218 -4.99 -4.88 -12.07
N ALA A 219 -4.11 -5.49 -12.87
CA ALA A 219 -2.78 -4.98 -13.15
C ALA A 219 -2.56 -4.88 -14.66
N TYR A 220 -2.20 -3.67 -15.10
CA TYR A 220 -1.92 -3.37 -16.48
C TYR A 220 -0.58 -2.64 -16.60
N ALA A 221 0.43 -3.40 -16.99
CA ALA A 221 1.73 -2.91 -17.43
C ALA A 221 1.62 -2.49 -18.90
N HIS A 222 1.74 -1.19 -19.18
CA HIS A 222 1.68 -0.65 -20.54
C HIS A 222 2.98 -0.85 -21.31
N GLY A 223 2.90 -1.23 -22.59
CA GLY A 223 4.04 -1.36 -23.49
C GLY A 223 5.18 -2.19 -22.91
N SER A 224 6.38 -1.59 -22.79
CA SER A 224 7.57 -2.26 -22.25
C SER A 224 7.69 -2.23 -20.72
N SER A 225 6.60 -1.95 -20.01
CA SER A 225 6.58 -1.93 -18.54
C SER A 225 6.73 -3.35 -17.98
N HIS A 226 7.27 -3.45 -16.77
CA HIS A 226 7.49 -4.71 -16.08
C HIS A 226 6.98 -4.64 -14.64
N PHE A 227 6.05 -5.52 -14.30
CA PHE A 227 5.52 -5.67 -12.95
C PHE A 227 6.01 -6.97 -12.30
N TRP A 228 6.51 -6.85 -11.08
CA TRP A 228 6.90 -7.97 -10.23
C TRP A 228 5.88 -8.17 -9.12
N PHE A 229 5.34 -9.37 -9.03
CA PHE A 229 4.55 -9.84 -7.90
C PHE A 229 5.34 -10.91 -7.18
N SER A 230 5.75 -10.64 -5.95
CA SER A 230 6.51 -11.60 -5.15
C SER A 230 5.94 -11.80 -3.75
N ASP A 231 5.88 -13.05 -3.31
CA ASP A 231 5.54 -13.37 -1.91
C ASP A 231 4.17 -12.83 -1.48
N ASN A 232 3.22 -12.68 -2.42
CA ASN A 232 1.88 -12.19 -2.11
C ASN A 232 0.91 -13.33 -1.87
N ILE A 233 -0.18 -13.00 -1.17
CA ILE A 233 -1.37 -13.85 -1.08
C ILE A 233 -2.52 -13.14 -1.80
N PHE A 234 -3.10 -13.79 -2.81
CA PHE A 234 -4.32 -13.42 -3.51
C PHE A 234 -5.31 -14.56 -3.37
N TRP A 235 -6.09 -14.59 -2.28
CA TRP A 235 -6.90 -15.75 -1.93
C TRP A 235 -8.21 -15.40 -1.21
N GLY A 236 -9.24 -16.22 -1.42
CA GLY A 236 -10.50 -16.13 -0.68
C GLY A 236 -11.25 -14.85 -0.99
N ASN A 237 -11.24 -14.42 -2.25
CA ASN A 237 -12.04 -13.31 -2.73
C ASN A 237 -13.27 -13.82 -3.49
N ASP A 238 -14.38 -13.12 -3.35
CA ASP A 238 -15.71 -13.61 -3.76
C ASP A 238 -16.24 -12.92 -5.02
N ASN A 239 -17.09 -13.65 -5.76
CA ASN A 239 -17.68 -13.21 -7.02
C ASN A 239 -16.63 -12.76 -8.07
N ALA A 240 -15.45 -13.37 -8.00
CA ALA A 240 -14.30 -13.02 -8.81
C ALA A 240 -14.24 -13.84 -10.11
N SER A 241 -13.86 -13.21 -11.22
CA SER A 241 -13.40 -13.95 -12.41
C SER A 241 -11.97 -14.48 -12.22
N SER A 242 -11.19 -13.77 -11.40
CA SER A 242 -9.83 -14.08 -11.01
C SER A 242 -9.45 -13.25 -9.78
N ASP A 243 -8.63 -13.77 -8.89
CA ASP A 243 -8.05 -13.01 -7.78
C ASP A 243 -7.07 -11.95 -8.28
N LEU A 244 -6.21 -12.34 -9.23
CA LEU A 244 -5.24 -11.45 -9.89
C LEU A 244 -5.45 -11.45 -11.41
N TYR A 245 -5.79 -10.31 -11.98
CA TYR A 245 -5.88 -10.14 -13.43
C TYR A 245 -4.73 -9.32 -13.95
N LEU A 246 -3.97 -9.92 -14.85
CA LEU A 246 -2.88 -9.32 -15.61
C LEU A 246 -3.37 -9.05 -17.03
N TYR A 247 -3.19 -7.83 -17.53
CA TYR A 247 -3.52 -7.47 -18.91
C TYR A 247 -2.40 -7.85 -19.88
N ASP A 248 -2.73 -8.56 -20.96
CA ASP A 248 -1.78 -9.13 -21.92
C ASP A 248 -1.15 -8.05 -22.84
N GLU A 249 -0.19 -7.29 -22.29
CA GLU A 249 0.59 -6.30 -23.04
C GLU A 249 2.03 -6.19 -22.51
N GLY A 250 2.20 -5.86 -21.23
CA GLY A 250 3.50 -5.73 -20.59
C GLY A 250 4.08 -7.05 -20.10
N THR A 251 5.19 -6.98 -19.35
CA THR A 251 5.83 -8.16 -18.75
C THR A 251 5.43 -8.31 -17.28
N TYR A 252 5.15 -9.54 -16.88
CA TYR A 252 4.79 -9.87 -15.50
C TYR A 252 5.64 -11.03 -14.98
N ASP A 253 6.28 -10.85 -13.85
CA ASP A 253 6.95 -11.93 -13.11
C ASP A 253 6.14 -12.25 -11.85
N LEU A 254 5.70 -13.51 -11.73
CA LEU A 254 5.02 -14.04 -10.54
C LEU A 254 5.98 -15.01 -9.83
N VAL A 255 6.51 -14.61 -8.67
CA VAL A 255 7.48 -15.41 -7.90
C VAL A 255 6.96 -15.70 -6.50
N SER A 256 6.86 -16.97 -6.13
CA SER A 256 6.51 -17.39 -4.76
C SER A 256 5.21 -16.75 -4.22
N ASN A 257 4.18 -16.62 -5.05
CA ASN A 257 2.88 -16.12 -4.60
C ASN A 257 1.91 -17.28 -4.31
N ASP A 258 0.99 -17.08 -3.38
CA ASP A 258 -0.22 -17.90 -3.25
C ASP A 258 -1.37 -17.21 -3.98
N ILE A 259 -1.84 -17.79 -5.08
CA ILE A 259 -2.84 -17.18 -5.96
C ILE A 259 -3.96 -18.19 -6.21
N GLY A 260 -5.17 -17.87 -5.75
CA GLY A 260 -6.35 -18.70 -5.99
C GLY A 260 -6.65 -18.84 -7.48
N SER A 261 -6.61 -17.72 -8.20
CA SER A 261 -6.85 -17.67 -9.63
C SER A 261 -6.23 -16.44 -10.29
N TYR A 262 -5.71 -16.59 -11.51
CA TYR A 262 -5.21 -15.46 -12.29
C TYR A 262 -5.45 -15.59 -13.80
N SER A 263 -5.35 -14.48 -14.53
CA SER A 263 -5.56 -14.46 -15.98
C SER A 263 -4.49 -15.25 -16.74
N PRO A 264 -4.84 -15.98 -17.82
CA PRO A 264 -3.89 -16.77 -18.59
C PRO A 264 -3.10 -15.86 -19.56
N VAL A 265 -2.06 -15.20 -19.07
CA VAL A 265 -1.13 -14.41 -19.88
C VAL A 265 0.28 -15.01 -19.88
N PRO A 266 1.11 -14.75 -20.90
CA PRO A 266 2.51 -15.12 -20.88
C PRO A 266 3.22 -14.45 -19.68
N LEU A 267 3.96 -15.24 -18.92
CA LEU A 267 4.75 -14.74 -17.79
C LEU A 267 6.24 -14.63 -18.16
N GLY A 268 6.94 -13.75 -17.46
CA GLY A 268 8.37 -13.58 -17.55
C GLY A 268 9.13 -14.82 -17.04
N ALA A 269 10.35 -15.00 -17.54
CA ALA A 269 11.14 -16.21 -17.33
C ALA A 269 11.57 -16.44 -15.86
N ALA A 270 11.49 -15.41 -15.01
CA ALA A 270 11.78 -15.53 -13.59
C ALA A 270 10.58 -16.08 -12.78
N SER A 271 9.40 -16.20 -13.41
CA SER A 271 8.20 -16.70 -12.73
C SER A 271 8.34 -18.15 -12.28
N GLY A 272 7.93 -18.45 -11.06
CA GLY A 272 8.05 -19.78 -10.45
C GLY A 272 7.69 -19.78 -8.96
N GLY A 273 7.55 -20.96 -8.37
CA GLY A 273 7.26 -21.10 -6.93
C GLY A 273 5.85 -20.68 -6.50
N ASN A 274 4.97 -20.28 -7.43
CA ASN A 274 3.60 -19.92 -7.07
C ASN A 274 2.79 -21.17 -6.70
N VAL A 275 1.92 -21.02 -5.69
CA VAL A 275 1.02 -22.04 -5.18
C VAL A 275 -0.43 -21.54 -5.22
N SER A 276 -1.36 -22.44 -4.93
CA SER A 276 -2.80 -22.16 -4.87
C SER A 276 -3.36 -23.06 -3.77
N VAL A 277 -3.22 -22.63 -2.53
CA VAL A 277 -3.54 -23.42 -1.32
C VAL A 277 -4.24 -22.52 -0.30
N ASP A 278 -5.05 -23.12 0.58
CA ASP A 278 -5.65 -22.35 1.68
C ASP A 278 -4.54 -21.71 2.55
N PRO A 279 -4.49 -20.36 2.68
CA PRO A 279 -3.52 -19.66 3.51
C PRO A 279 -3.63 -20.01 4.98
N GLN A 280 -4.76 -20.53 5.44
CA GLN A 280 -5.03 -20.82 6.85
C GLN A 280 -4.79 -19.58 7.74
N PHE A 281 -5.45 -18.46 7.44
CA PHE A 281 -5.36 -17.27 8.28
C PHE A 281 -5.76 -17.57 9.74
N ALA A 282 -4.97 -17.06 10.67
CA ALA A 282 -5.27 -17.07 12.08
C ALA A 282 -6.25 -15.94 12.43
N GLY A 283 -7.11 -16.18 13.42
CA GLY A 283 -7.88 -15.10 14.02
C GLY A 283 -6.98 -14.26 14.91
N CYS A 284 -7.05 -12.94 14.81
CA CYS A 284 -6.27 -12.01 15.64
C CYS A 284 -7.14 -11.24 16.67
N GLY A 285 -8.37 -11.69 16.91
CA GLY A 285 -9.31 -11.14 17.90
C GLY A 285 -10.48 -10.36 17.31
N PHE A 286 -11.45 -10.01 18.16
CA PHE A 286 -12.79 -9.48 17.77
C PHE A 286 -12.77 -8.14 17.02
N LEU A 287 -11.71 -7.33 17.16
CA LEU A 287 -11.57 -6.02 16.50
C LEU A 287 -10.32 -5.94 15.61
N CYS A 288 -9.72 -7.09 15.31
CA CYS A 288 -8.51 -7.14 14.52
C CYS A 288 -8.84 -7.48 13.06
N PHE A 289 -8.31 -6.64 12.16
CA PHE A 289 -8.48 -6.80 10.72
C PHE A 289 -7.34 -7.56 10.07
N ASP A 290 -6.24 -7.73 10.79
CA ASP A 290 -5.04 -8.38 10.28
C ASP A 290 -5.31 -9.82 9.85
N LYS A 291 -4.43 -10.33 8.99
CA LYS A 291 -4.52 -11.67 8.40
C LYS A 291 -3.21 -12.43 8.58
N PRO A 292 -2.70 -12.59 9.83
CA PRO A 292 -1.53 -13.41 10.06
C PRO A 292 -1.84 -14.88 9.71
N LEU A 293 -0.82 -15.64 9.36
CA LEU A 293 -0.96 -17.07 9.06
C LEU A 293 -1.03 -17.89 10.35
N LYS A 294 -1.73 -19.03 10.32
CA LYS A 294 -1.55 -20.07 11.35
C LYS A 294 -0.19 -20.73 11.18
N ARG A 295 0.38 -21.25 12.27
CA ARG A 295 1.62 -22.07 12.24
C ARG A 295 1.56 -23.26 11.29
N SER A 296 0.37 -23.84 11.07
CA SER A 296 0.18 -24.96 10.15
C SER A 296 0.07 -24.57 8.69
N SER A 297 0.07 -23.26 8.39
CA SER A 297 -0.09 -22.77 7.04
C SER A 297 1.08 -23.25 6.16
N PRO A 298 0.81 -23.71 4.93
CA PRO A 298 1.86 -24.05 3.97
C PRO A 298 2.63 -22.83 3.47
N LEU A 299 2.19 -21.61 3.82
CA LEU A 299 2.77 -20.35 3.34
C LEU A 299 3.82 -19.76 4.31
N VAL A 300 4.03 -20.40 5.46
CA VAL A 300 5.09 -20.05 6.41
C VAL A 300 6.44 -20.54 5.88
N ASP A 301 7.47 -19.70 5.91
CA ASP A 301 8.82 -19.93 5.36
C ASP A 301 8.81 -20.40 3.89
N ALA A 302 7.85 -19.94 3.10
CA ALA A 302 7.64 -20.41 1.73
C ALA A 302 7.96 -19.36 0.65
N GLY A 303 8.28 -18.13 1.05
CA GLY A 303 8.59 -17.03 0.15
C GLY A 303 10.05 -17.01 -0.34
N ASN A 304 10.36 -15.97 -1.11
CA ASN A 304 11.65 -15.69 -1.69
C ASN A 304 12.38 -14.60 -0.88
N ASP A 305 13.55 -14.90 -0.32
CA ASP A 305 14.31 -13.94 0.49
C ASP A 305 14.97 -12.80 -0.31
N MET A 306 14.94 -12.89 -1.64
CA MET A 306 15.49 -11.87 -2.54
C MET A 306 14.48 -11.51 -3.65
N PRO A 307 13.29 -11.00 -3.31
CA PRO A 307 12.33 -10.61 -4.32
C PRO A 307 12.81 -9.37 -5.08
N PRO A 308 12.45 -9.19 -6.36
CA PRO A 308 12.70 -7.94 -7.07
C PRO A 308 12.10 -6.74 -6.31
N GLY A 309 12.91 -5.72 -6.05
CA GLY A 309 12.54 -4.59 -5.18
C GLY A 309 13.03 -4.73 -3.74
N GLY A 310 13.46 -5.93 -3.33
CA GLY A 310 14.01 -6.23 -2.01
C GLY A 310 12.94 -6.46 -0.94
N LEU A 311 13.40 -6.92 0.23
CA LEU A 311 12.59 -6.99 1.44
C LEU A 311 12.74 -5.72 2.26
N THR A 312 11.68 -5.35 2.97
CA THR A 312 11.70 -4.35 4.03
C THR A 312 12.28 -4.94 5.32
N ALA A 313 12.66 -4.08 6.27
CA ALA A 313 13.22 -4.53 7.54
C ALA A 313 12.18 -5.26 8.42
N THR A 314 10.91 -4.87 8.30
CA THR A 314 9.81 -5.37 9.12
C THR A 314 8.57 -5.67 8.29
N ASP A 315 7.68 -6.50 8.81
CA ASP A 315 6.36 -6.78 8.27
C ASP A 315 5.32 -5.68 8.63
N ALA A 316 4.04 -5.93 8.32
CA ALA A 316 2.94 -5.00 8.59
C ALA A 316 2.65 -4.74 10.09
N LEU A 317 3.19 -5.56 11.00
CA LEU A 317 3.08 -5.41 12.45
C LEU A 317 4.35 -4.79 13.06
N GLY A 318 5.37 -4.54 12.26
CA GLY A 318 6.65 -3.99 12.70
C GLY A 318 7.60 -5.05 13.29
N VAL A 319 7.34 -6.35 13.09
CA VAL A 319 8.28 -7.42 13.47
C VAL A 319 9.26 -7.69 12.34
N PRO A 320 10.49 -8.22 12.59
CA PRO A 320 11.46 -8.50 11.53
C PRO A 320 10.87 -9.33 10.39
N ARG A 321 11.16 -8.94 9.13
CA ARG A 321 10.57 -9.59 7.94
C ARG A 321 11.08 -10.99 7.66
N VAL A 322 12.15 -11.44 8.33
CA VAL A 322 12.66 -12.80 8.20
C VAL A 322 12.92 -13.34 9.61
N ILE A 323 12.01 -14.19 10.10
CA ILE A 323 12.10 -14.84 11.42
C ILE A 323 12.48 -16.32 11.29
N GLY A 324 11.92 -17.00 10.28
CA GLY A 324 12.15 -18.40 10.01
C GLY A 324 13.32 -18.67 9.05
N MET A 325 13.22 -19.76 8.30
CA MET A 325 14.21 -20.12 7.28
C MET A 325 14.14 -19.21 6.05
N HIS A 326 12.93 -18.82 5.68
CA HIS A 326 12.61 -17.91 4.58
C HIS A 326 11.51 -16.96 5.03
N VAL A 327 11.29 -15.88 4.27
CA VAL A 327 10.15 -14.99 4.43
C VAL A 327 8.82 -15.75 4.28
N ASP A 328 7.80 -15.40 5.06
CA ASP A 328 6.43 -15.88 4.89
C ASP A 328 5.78 -15.17 3.68
N MET A 329 4.91 -15.86 2.94
CA MET A 329 4.09 -15.17 1.94
C MET A 329 3.03 -14.30 2.64
N GLY A 330 2.76 -13.12 2.10
CA GLY A 330 1.75 -12.18 2.59
C GLY A 330 2.31 -11.05 3.45
N ALA A 331 1.42 -10.23 4.00
CA ALA A 331 1.77 -8.99 4.71
C ALA A 331 2.41 -9.19 6.09
N TYR A 332 2.40 -10.42 6.62
CA TYR A 332 2.76 -10.72 8.00
C TYR A 332 3.81 -11.82 8.05
N GLU A 333 4.73 -11.70 9.00
CA GLU A 333 5.58 -12.81 9.43
C GLU A 333 4.98 -13.47 10.67
N LEU A 334 5.04 -14.79 10.74
CA LEU A 334 4.67 -15.52 11.93
C LEU A 334 5.76 -15.39 13.00
N ASP A 335 5.49 -14.55 14.01
CA ASP A 335 6.35 -14.50 15.20
C ASP A 335 6.32 -15.84 15.95
N ARG A 336 7.48 -16.49 16.03
CA ARG A 336 7.65 -17.80 16.67
C ARG A 336 7.83 -17.70 18.18
N LEU A 337 8.12 -16.52 18.75
CA LEU A 337 8.56 -16.36 20.14
C LEU A 337 7.42 -16.25 21.17
N PHE A 338 6.17 -16.06 20.74
CA PHE A 338 4.99 -16.06 21.63
C PHE A 338 4.00 -17.19 21.30
N ALA A 339 4.41 -18.15 20.47
CA ALA A 339 3.56 -19.22 19.94
C ALA A 339 3.56 -20.52 20.79
N ASP A 340 4.25 -20.53 21.92
CA ASP A 340 4.37 -21.65 22.86
C ASP A 340 3.34 -21.61 24.01
N GLY A 341 2.35 -20.72 23.93
CA GLY A 341 1.13 -20.88 24.72
C GLY A 341 1.35 -20.80 26.23
N PHE A 342 2.10 -19.81 26.70
CA PHE A 342 2.00 -19.37 28.11
C PHE A 342 0.66 -18.63 28.35
N ASP A 343 -0.45 -19.23 27.93
CA ASP A 343 -1.79 -18.88 28.39
C ASP A 343 -1.97 -19.51 29.79
N PRO A 344 -2.12 -18.75 30.89
CA PRO A 344 -2.30 -19.30 32.22
C PRO A 344 -3.68 -19.93 32.46
N SER A 345 -4.44 -20.30 31.42
CA SER A 345 -5.81 -20.82 31.55
C SER A 345 -5.93 -22.32 31.88
N ILE A 346 -4.96 -22.88 32.62
CA ILE A 346 -5.15 -24.13 33.36
C ILE A 346 -5.10 -23.81 34.84
N PHE A 347 -6.19 -23.27 35.40
CA PHE A 347 -6.70 -23.48 36.77
C PHE A 347 -8.04 -22.75 36.91
N ASP A 348 -9.13 -23.41 36.48
CA ASP A 348 -10.37 -23.70 37.24
C ASP A 348 -11.49 -24.19 36.31
#